data_AF-A0A538TWX3-F1
#
_entry.id   AF-A0A538TWX3-F1
#
_cell.length_a   1.000
_cell.length_b   1.000
_cell.length_c   1.000
_cell.angle_alpha   90.00
_cell.angle_beta   90.00
_cell.angle_gamma   90.00
#
_symmetry.space_group_name_H-M   'P 1'
#
loop_
_entity.id
_entity.type
_entity.pdbx_description
1 polymer ?
#
loop_
_entity_poly.entity_id
_entity_poly.type
_entity_poly.pdbx_seq_one_letter_code
_entity_poly.pdbx_strand_id
1 'polypeptide(L)'
;MERWPSQVRVDWKAFDSDALEPWLPLLVHPAETPALDEYDLPVREWLAWLGGPRETDAAFLVRRLARMPMDEVARETLYDQLDPPLVLLPGATTPSRTRAKRSGARLHFQRRALERGRPSIEAVASLRARAVREVGAREGERWIDLARASMVTRSRDLDAFANGDPRDVRVVDFGNGLAFACIGVRPERRLLLEAVYGYLTVKNGVPIGYVLTASLFGSAELAYNVFETWRGAEAGPIYARVLAMTRGLFGCDAFTIVPYQLGEGNDEALGSGAWWFYQKMGFRPRDRAATRLMRAELARMRSRPGHRSRLATLRRLARAPVHLFLARSRGDVLGEVPLANVGLHVSRALAERFGADREAATESSARAARETLGAGPTSAWSAGERMAWTIWAPLVTILPGIERWNASERDALVDVIRAKGGRRESAFVRHFDAHPRLRAAIRRLAAAPPRTPRAG
;
A
#
# COMPACT_ATOMS: atom_id res chain seq x y z
N MET A 1 -16.21 -13.13 -4.61
CA MET A 1 -16.91 -14.40 -4.82
C MET A 1 -17.45 -15.08 -3.57
N GLU A 2 -16.83 -14.93 -2.40
CA GLU A 2 -17.28 -15.61 -1.18
C GLU A 2 -18.68 -15.18 -0.70
N ARG A 3 -19.05 -13.90 -0.90
CA ARG A 3 -20.29 -13.33 -0.34
C ARG A 3 -21.47 -13.26 -1.31
N TRP A 4 -21.17 -13.04 -2.60
CA TRP A 4 -22.18 -12.81 -3.65
C TRP A 4 -21.85 -13.57 -4.94
N PRO A 5 -21.58 -14.89 -4.88
CA PRO A 5 -21.16 -15.63 -6.07
C PRO A 5 -22.23 -15.59 -7.17
N SER A 6 -23.53 -15.56 -6.82
CA SER A 6 -24.61 -15.52 -7.81
C SER A 6 -24.87 -14.14 -8.41
N GLN A 7 -24.25 -13.07 -7.89
CA GLN A 7 -24.44 -11.69 -8.34
C GLN A 7 -23.23 -11.14 -9.11
N VAL A 8 -22.18 -11.91 -9.33
CA VAL A 8 -21.03 -11.46 -10.11
C VAL A 8 -21.06 -12.10 -11.49
N ARG A 9 -20.68 -11.36 -12.53
CA ARG A 9 -20.55 -11.82 -13.92
C ARG A 9 -19.26 -11.29 -14.54
N VAL A 10 -18.76 -11.97 -15.57
CA VAL A 10 -17.67 -11.42 -16.38
C VAL A 10 -18.24 -10.38 -17.34
N ASP A 11 -17.58 -9.23 -17.46
CA ASP A 11 -17.88 -8.29 -18.54
C ASP A 11 -17.17 -8.75 -19.82
N TRP A 12 -17.79 -9.70 -20.52
CA TRP A 12 -17.24 -10.26 -21.76
C TRP A 12 -17.01 -9.23 -22.88
N LYS A 13 -17.60 -8.04 -22.79
CA LYS A 13 -17.35 -6.97 -23.78
C LYS A 13 -16.04 -6.25 -23.51
N ALA A 14 -15.61 -6.22 -22.26
CA ALA A 14 -14.37 -5.58 -21.83
C ALA A 14 -13.23 -6.57 -21.61
N PHE A 15 -13.52 -7.88 -21.58
CA PHE A 15 -12.54 -8.91 -21.33
C PHE A 15 -11.85 -9.36 -22.62
N ASP A 16 -10.52 -9.32 -22.62
CA ASP A 16 -9.70 -10.00 -23.62
C ASP A 16 -9.70 -11.51 -23.32
N SER A 17 -10.70 -12.22 -23.87
CA SER A 17 -10.88 -13.65 -23.58
C SER A 17 -9.77 -14.52 -24.13
N ASP A 18 -9.05 -14.07 -25.16
CA ASP A 18 -8.00 -14.84 -25.82
C ASP A 18 -6.81 -15.04 -24.87
N ALA A 19 -6.59 -14.10 -23.94
CA ALA A 19 -5.60 -14.24 -22.88
C ALA A 19 -5.87 -15.43 -21.92
N LEU A 20 -7.13 -15.88 -21.81
CA LEU A 20 -7.53 -17.00 -20.95
C LEU A 20 -7.38 -18.36 -21.64
N GLU A 21 -7.43 -18.40 -22.96
CA GLU A 21 -7.44 -19.65 -23.74
C GLU A 21 -6.27 -20.60 -23.42
N PRO A 22 -5.00 -20.13 -23.31
CA PRO A 22 -3.86 -21.01 -22.99
C PRO A 22 -3.96 -21.67 -21.61
N TRP A 23 -4.84 -21.16 -20.75
CA TRP A 23 -5.00 -21.61 -19.38
C TRP A 23 -6.19 -22.56 -19.20
N LEU A 24 -7.09 -22.68 -20.18
CA LEU A 24 -8.26 -23.58 -20.11
C LEU A 24 -7.90 -25.02 -19.69
N PRO A 25 -6.82 -25.66 -20.20
CA PRO A 25 -6.44 -27.00 -19.76
C PRO A 25 -6.13 -27.11 -18.26
N LEU A 26 -5.67 -26.02 -17.62
CA LEU A 26 -5.41 -25.99 -16.18
C LEU A 26 -6.67 -25.68 -15.35
N LEU A 27 -7.74 -25.25 -16.01
CA LEU A 27 -9.03 -24.96 -15.38
C LEU A 27 -9.99 -26.14 -15.44
N VAL A 28 -9.68 -27.22 -16.15
CA VAL A 28 -10.54 -28.42 -16.26
C VAL A 28 -9.86 -29.65 -15.67
N HIS A 29 -10.59 -30.76 -15.57
CA HIS A 29 -10.02 -32.07 -15.27
C HIS A 29 -9.29 -32.61 -16.53
N PRO A 30 -8.17 -33.34 -16.39
CA PRO A 30 -7.44 -33.87 -17.56
C PRO A 30 -8.27 -34.72 -18.52
N ALA A 31 -9.32 -35.38 -18.03
CA ALA A 31 -10.25 -36.16 -18.86
C ALA A 31 -11.15 -35.31 -19.78
N GLU A 32 -11.22 -33.99 -19.58
CA GLU A 32 -11.98 -33.05 -20.40
C GLU A 32 -11.15 -32.52 -21.59
N THR A 33 -9.82 -32.73 -21.58
CA THR A 33 -8.88 -32.20 -22.59
C THR A 33 -9.20 -32.61 -24.04
N PRO A 34 -9.65 -33.84 -24.36
CA PRO A 34 -10.00 -34.18 -25.74
C PRO A 34 -11.06 -33.25 -26.34
N ALA A 35 -12.00 -32.75 -25.52
CA ALA A 35 -12.99 -31.79 -25.99
C ALA A 35 -12.36 -30.42 -26.30
N LEU A 36 -11.42 -29.97 -25.47
CA LEU A 36 -10.67 -28.73 -25.71
C LEU A 36 -9.78 -28.82 -26.96
N ASP A 37 -9.25 -30.00 -27.27
CA ASP A 37 -8.38 -30.23 -28.43
C ASP A 37 -9.15 -30.35 -29.75
N GLU A 38 -10.36 -30.93 -29.72
CA GLU A 38 -11.14 -31.23 -30.93
C GLU A 38 -12.16 -30.14 -31.31
N TYR A 39 -12.69 -29.39 -30.35
CA TYR A 39 -13.72 -28.38 -30.60
C TYR A 39 -13.15 -26.95 -30.55
N ASP A 40 -13.32 -26.22 -31.65
CA ASP A 40 -13.02 -24.79 -31.75
C ASP A 40 -14.20 -23.94 -31.25
N LEU A 41 -14.40 -23.92 -29.92
CA LEU A 41 -15.40 -23.07 -29.27
C LEU A 41 -14.74 -21.80 -28.70
N PRO A 42 -15.41 -20.64 -28.81
CA PRO A 42 -14.97 -19.44 -28.10
C PRO A 42 -14.90 -19.68 -26.58
N VAL A 43 -13.91 -19.08 -25.91
CA VAL A 43 -13.70 -19.19 -24.45
C VAL A 43 -14.97 -18.97 -23.63
N ARG A 44 -15.79 -17.99 -24.01
CA ARG A 44 -17.07 -17.72 -23.34
C ARG A 44 -18.04 -18.91 -23.39
N GLU A 45 -18.09 -19.59 -24.54
CA GLU A 45 -18.94 -20.76 -24.72
C GLU A 45 -18.38 -21.94 -23.93
N TRP A 46 -17.06 -22.15 -23.94
CA TRP A 46 -16.41 -23.13 -23.07
C TRP A 46 -16.79 -22.93 -21.60
N LEU A 47 -16.69 -21.71 -21.06
CA LEU A 47 -17.06 -21.45 -19.67
C LEU A 47 -18.55 -21.70 -19.39
N ALA A 48 -19.43 -21.52 -20.38
CA ALA A 48 -20.85 -21.83 -20.24
C ALA A 48 -21.12 -23.33 -20.17
N TRP A 49 -20.36 -24.15 -20.90
CA TRP A 49 -20.41 -25.62 -20.84
C TRP A 49 -19.82 -26.17 -19.54
N LEU A 50 -18.71 -25.59 -19.08
CA LEU A 50 -17.99 -26.05 -17.89
C LEU A 50 -18.66 -25.63 -16.58
N GLY A 51 -19.40 -24.51 -16.60
CA GLY A 51 -20.10 -23.99 -15.43
C GLY A 51 -21.31 -24.83 -15.02
N GLY A 52 -21.52 -25.01 -13.72
CA GLY A 52 -22.75 -25.65 -13.22
C GLY A 52 -24.01 -24.80 -13.51
N PRO A 53 -25.22 -25.40 -13.57
CA PRO A 53 -26.46 -24.70 -13.98
C PRO A 53 -26.90 -23.56 -13.06
N ARG A 54 -26.35 -23.49 -11.84
CA ARG A 54 -26.61 -22.41 -10.86
C ARG A 54 -25.38 -21.55 -10.60
N GLU A 55 -24.31 -21.77 -11.34
CA GLU A 55 -23.06 -21.04 -11.23
C GLU A 55 -22.99 -19.98 -12.32
N THR A 56 -22.32 -18.88 -12.00
CA THR A 56 -22.11 -17.77 -12.91
C THR A 56 -20.74 -17.95 -13.54
N ASP A 57 -20.54 -17.52 -14.78
CA ASP A 57 -19.23 -17.47 -15.45
C ASP A 57 -18.09 -16.96 -14.54
N ALA A 58 -18.28 -15.83 -13.86
CA ALA A 58 -17.26 -15.25 -13.00
C ALA A 58 -16.98 -16.09 -11.74
N ALA A 59 -18.02 -16.61 -11.09
CA ALA A 59 -17.85 -17.50 -9.94
C ALA A 59 -17.09 -18.77 -10.33
N PHE A 60 -17.42 -19.39 -11.47
CA PHE A 60 -16.69 -20.52 -12.01
C PHE A 60 -15.23 -20.16 -12.23
N LEU A 61 -14.97 -19.12 -13.03
CA LEU A 61 -13.63 -18.68 -13.41
C LEU A 61 -12.75 -18.40 -12.18
N VAL A 62 -13.22 -17.55 -11.27
CA VAL A 62 -12.47 -17.19 -10.05
C VAL A 62 -12.20 -18.41 -9.17
N ARG A 63 -13.16 -19.34 -9.04
CA ARG A 63 -12.98 -20.56 -8.24
C ARG A 63 -11.97 -21.51 -8.88
N ARG A 64 -11.98 -21.65 -10.20
CA ARG A 64 -11.03 -22.50 -10.93
C ARG A 64 -9.63 -21.91 -10.89
N LEU A 65 -9.48 -20.61 -11.14
CA LEU A 65 -8.20 -19.89 -10.99
C LEU A 65 -7.64 -20.06 -9.56
N ALA A 66 -8.47 -19.90 -8.53
CA ALA A 66 -8.07 -20.10 -7.13
C ALA A 66 -7.68 -21.55 -6.77
N ARG A 67 -8.02 -22.53 -7.61
CA ARG A 67 -7.75 -23.96 -7.40
C ARG A 67 -6.71 -24.52 -8.36
N MET A 68 -6.13 -23.71 -9.24
CA MET A 68 -5.05 -24.14 -10.12
C MET A 68 -3.88 -24.75 -9.31
N PRO A 69 -3.26 -25.83 -9.79
CA PRO A 69 -2.23 -26.58 -9.08
C PRO A 69 -0.87 -25.87 -9.11
N MET A 70 -0.81 -24.66 -8.55
CA MET A 70 0.38 -23.81 -8.41
C MET A 70 0.40 -23.13 -7.03
N ASP A 71 1.42 -22.37 -6.70
CA ASP A 71 1.44 -21.62 -5.44
C ASP A 71 0.46 -20.43 -5.46
N GLU A 72 0.17 -19.85 -4.29
CA GLU A 72 -0.80 -18.76 -4.15
C GLU A 72 -0.38 -17.48 -4.89
N VAL A 73 0.91 -17.16 -4.87
CA VAL A 73 1.44 -15.95 -5.50
C VAL A 73 1.41 -16.08 -7.03
N ALA A 74 1.72 -17.26 -7.56
CA ALA A 74 1.58 -17.54 -8.98
C ALA A 74 0.13 -17.42 -9.47
N ARG A 75 -0.85 -17.95 -8.71
CA ARG A 75 -2.29 -17.80 -9.05
C ARG A 75 -2.72 -16.33 -9.08
N GLU A 76 -2.28 -15.55 -8.10
CA GLU A 76 -2.61 -14.13 -8.04
C GLU A 76 -1.94 -13.35 -9.16
N THR A 77 -0.66 -13.62 -9.45
CA THR A 77 0.06 -12.99 -10.58
C THR A 77 -0.63 -13.29 -11.91
N LEU A 78 -1.06 -14.54 -12.12
CA LEU A 78 -1.84 -14.92 -13.30
C LEU A 78 -3.19 -14.19 -13.34
N TYR A 79 -3.91 -14.15 -12.22
CA TYR A 79 -5.19 -13.45 -12.13
C TYR A 79 -5.05 -11.96 -12.46
N ASP A 80 -4.02 -11.29 -11.93
CA ASP A 80 -3.73 -9.88 -12.18
C ASP A 80 -3.30 -9.65 -13.63
N GLN A 81 -2.60 -10.60 -14.26
CA GLN A 81 -2.25 -10.52 -15.67
C GLN A 81 -3.47 -10.70 -16.59
N LEU A 82 -4.39 -11.59 -16.23
CA LEU A 82 -5.64 -11.79 -16.94
C LEU A 82 -6.60 -10.59 -16.77
N ASP A 83 -6.54 -9.93 -15.61
CA ASP A 83 -7.38 -8.79 -15.21
C ASP A 83 -8.85 -8.93 -15.64
N PRO A 84 -9.55 -10.03 -15.27
CA PRO A 84 -10.89 -10.27 -15.78
C PRO A 84 -11.85 -9.19 -15.25
N PRO A 85 -12.49 -8.39 -16.11
CA PRO A 85 -13.40 -7.35 -15.68
C PRO A 85 -14.67 -7.99 -15.12
N LEU A 86 -14.97 -7.67 -13.86
CA LEU A 86 -16.11 -8.26 -13.15
C LEU A 86 -17.21 -7.23 -12.90
N VAL A 87 -18.45 -7.62 -13.21
CA VAL A 87 -19.65 -6.85 -12.89
C VAL A 87 -20.32 -7.41 -11.65
N LEU A 88 -20.43 -6.60 -10.60
CA LEU A 88 -21.24 -6.93 -9.42
C LEU A 88 -22.66 -6.36 -9.59
N LEU A 89 -23.63 -7.25 -9.78
CA LEU A 89 -25.04 -6.92 -9.94
C LEU A 89 -25.65 -6.42 -8.62
N PRO A 90 -26.58 -5.45 -8.68
CA PRO A 90 -27.26 -4.97 -7.48
C PRO A 90 -28.15 -6.05 -6.86
N GLY A 91 -28.25 -6.04 -5.53
CA GLY A 91 -29.06 -7.00 -4.78
C GLY A 91 -29.30 -6.57 -3.34
N ALA A 92 -30.18 -7.30 -2.65
CA ALA A 92 -30.60 -6.98 -1.29
C ALA A 92 -29.45 -6.97 -0.28
N THR A 93 -28.35 -7.68 -0.53
CA THR A 93 -27.19 -7.75 0.37
C THR A 93 -25.90 -7.22 -0.24
N THR A 94 -25.90 -6.83 -1.53
CA THR A 94 -24.68 -6.35 -2.18
C THR A 94 -24.27 -4.96 -1.69
N PRO A 95 -22.98 -4.61 -1.74
CA PRO A 95 -22.50 -3.29 -1.36
C PRO A 95 -23.25 -2.18 -2.09
N SER A 96 -23.62 -1.15 -1.34
CA SER A 96 -24.26 0.05 -1.89
C SER A 96 -23.75 1.27 -1.15
N ARG A 97 -23.58 2.38 -1.87
CA ARG A 97 -23.10 3.65 -1.31
C ARG A 97 -24.01 4.20 -0.20
N THR A 98 -25.31 3.87 -0.22
CA THR A 98 -26.28 4.31 0.81
C THR A 98 -26.23 3.47 2.08
N ARG A 99 -25.79 2.21 1.97
CA ARG A 99 -25.73 1.24 3.08
C ARG A 99 -24.33 1.06 3.66
N ALA A 100 -23.29 1.42 2.91
CA ALA A 100 -21.89 1.42 3.36
C ALA A 100 -21.67 2.51 4.41
N LYS A 101 -22.14 2.28 5.64
CA LYS A 101 -21.97 3.17 6.79
C LYS A 101 -21.79 2.34 8.06
N ARG A 102 -21.03 2.87 9.01
CA ARG A 102 -20.91 2.27 10.33
C ARG A 102 -22.17 2.56 11.16
N SER A 103 -22.86 1.51 11.58
CA SER A 103 -23.97 1.62 12.54
C SER A 103 -23.48 2.14 13.90
N GLY A 104 -24.32 2.93 14.59
CA GLY A 104 -24.03 3.44 15.93
C GLY A 104 -22.97 4.55 16.00
N ALA A 105 -22.56 5.13 14.87
CA ALA A 105 -21.63 6.26 14.88
C ALA A 105 -22.28 7.48 15.57
N ARG A 106 -21.54 8.12 16.48
CA ARG A 106 -21.99 9.36 17.12
C ARG A 106 -22.13 10.45 16.06
N LEU A 107 -23.35 10.95 15.87
CA LEU A 107 -23.63 11.98 14.89
C LEU A 107 -23.12 13.33 15.38
N HIS A 108 -22.34 13.99 14.54
CA HIS A 108 -22.00 15.40 14.68
C HIS A 108 -22.75 16.20 13.61
N PHE A 109 -23.53 17.18 14.07
CA PHE A 109 -24.26 18.10 13.20
C PHE A 109 -23.37 19.29 12.86
N GLN A 110 -23.21 19.54 11.55
CA GLN A 110 -22.47 20.70 11.07
C GLN A 110 -23.31 21.97 11.32
N ARG A 111 -22.81 22.86 12.19
CA ARG A 111 -23.51 24.12 12.58
C ARG A 111 -22.88 25.39 11.99
N ARG A 112 -21.79 25.25 11.23
CA ARG A 112 -21.04 26.35 10.62
C ARG A 112 -20.67 25.99 9.18
N ALA A 113 -20.23 26.96 8.39
CA ALA A 113 -19.68 26.67 7.07
C ALA A 113 -18.53 25.64 7.15
N LEU A 114 -18.36 24.85 6.09
CA LEU A 114 -17.29 23.87 5.99
C LEU A 114 -15.92 24.56 5.99
N GLU A 115 -14.95 23.98 6.69
CA GLU A 115 -13.59 24.52 6.75
C GLU A 115 -12.86 24.28 5.42
N ARG A 116 -12.65 25.35 4.65
CA ARG A 116 -11.91 25.30 3.37
C ARG A 116 -10.44 25.68 3.49
N GLY A 117 -9.99 26.01 4.70
CA GLY A 117 -8.63 26.45 4.98
C GLY A 117 -7.55 25.43 4.62
N ARG A 118 -6.30 25.88 4.66
CA ARG A 118 -5.11 25.04 4.55
C ARG A 118 -4.32 25.28 5.84
N PRO A 119 -4.35 24.35 6.80
CA PRO A 119 -3.63 24.50 8.06
C PRO A 119 -2.14 24.75 7.83
N SER A 120 -1.54 25.61 8.67
CA SER A 120 -0.10 25.86 8.64
C SER A 120 0.68 24.63 9.10
N ILE A 121 1.99 24.62 8.84
CA ILE A 121 2.87 23.52 9.25
C ILE A 121 2.89 23.38 10.78
N GLU A 122 2.90 24.50 11.49
CA GLU A 122 2.86 24.56 12.96
C GLU A 122 1.56 23.96 13.48
N ALA A 123 0.42 24.29 12.86
CA ALA A 123 -0.87 23.74 13.22
C ALA A 123 -0.92 22.22 12.97
N VAL A 124 -0.34 21.73 11.87
CA VAL A 124 -0.20 20.29 11.61
C VAL A 124 0.66 19.62 12.69
N ALA A 125 1.79 20.24 13.05
CA ALA A 125 2.73 19.70 14.04
C ALA A 125 2.15 19.62 15.46
N SER A 126 1.27 20.54 15.85
CA SER A 126 0.60 20.55 17.16
C SER A 126 -0.64 19.66 17.22
N LEU A 127 -1.25 19.32 16.07
CA LEU A 127 -2.50 18.58 16.02
C LEU A 127 -2.34 17.16 16.57
N ARG A 128 -3.31 16.71 17.38
CA ARG A 128 -3.35 15.36 17.96
C ARG A 128 -4.72 14.73 17.74
N ALA A 129 -4.73 13.41 17.60
CA ALA A 129 -5.98 12.65 17.67
C ALA A 129 -6.57 12.80 19.06
N ARG A 130 -7.90 12.84 19.13
CA ARG A 130 -8.64 12.82 20.40
C ARG A 130 -8.47 11.48 21.10
N ALA A 131 -8.55 10.39 20.33
CA ALA A 131 -8.36 9.04 20.83
C ALA A 131 -7.83 8.13 19.71
N VAL A 132 -7.04 7.14 20.09
CA VAL A 132 -6.63 6.03 19.23
C VAL A 132 -7.12 4.76 19.92
N ARG A 133 -8.09 4.08 19.31
CA ARG A 133 -8.67 2.86 19.86
C ARG A 133 -8.22 1.65 19.08
N GLU A 134 -7.59 0.72 19.77
CA GLU A 134 -7.32 -0.61 19.25
C GLU A 134 -8.62 -1.42 19.24
N VAL A 135 -8.94 -2.04 18.11
CA VAL A 135 -10.16 -2.83 18.00
C VAL A 135 -9.86 -4.33 18.03
N GLY A 136 -10.82 -5.13 18.50
CA GLY A 136 -10.72 -6.59 18.44
C GLY A 136 -10.94 -7.11 17.01
N ALA A 137 -10.50 -8.34 16.74
CA ALA A 137 -10.50 -8.93 15.40
C ALA A 137 -11.86 -8.86 14.68
N ARG A 138 -12.96 -9.19 15.39
CA ARG A 138 -14.33 -9.12 14.82
C ARG A 138 -14.74 -7.71 14.41
N GLU A 139 -14.29 -6.69 15.15
CA GLU A 139 -14.56 -5.30 14.75
C GLU A 139 -13.62 -4.86 13.62
N GLY A 140 -12.36 -5.28 13.66
CA GLY A 140 -11.39 -5.04 12.58
C GLY A 140 -11.88 -5.58 11.24
N GLU A 141 -12.42 -6.80 11.21
CA GLU A 141 -13.03 -7.41 10.02
C GLU A 141 -14.17 -6.56 9.47
N ARG A 142 -15.07 -6.05 10.34
CA ARG A 142 -16.14 -5.14 9.90
C ARG A 142 -15.63 -3.83 9.31
N TRP A 143 -14.50 -3.31 9.79
CA TRP A 143 -13.87 -2.12 9.21
C TRP A 143 -13.24 -2.40 7.85
N ILE A 144 -12.56 -3.54 7.72
CA ILE A 144 -11.99 -4.01 6.44
C ILE A 144 -13.11 -4.22 5.42
N ASP A 145 -14.21 -4.85 5.83
CA ASP A 145 -15.39 -5.05 4.99
C ASP A 145 -16.01 -3.73 4.54
N LEU A 146 -16.16 -2.77 5.45
CA LEU A 146 -16.65 -1.44 5.11
C LEU A 146 -15.70 -0.75 4.12
N ALA A 147 -14.38 -0.89 4.30
CA ALA A 147 -13.40 -0.35 3.38
C ALA A 147 -13.56 -0.98 1.99
N ARG A 148 -13.53 -2.31 1.87
CA ARG A 148 -13.72 -3.04 0.60
C ARG A 148 -15.04 -2.69 -0.08
N ALA A 149 -16.15 -2.66 0.67
CA ALA A 149 -17.47 -2.27 0.16
C ALA A 149 -17.50 -0.80 -0.35
N SER A 150 -16.77 0.09 0.31
CA SER A 150 -16.65 1.50 -0.11
C SER A 150 -15.86 1.64 -1.40
N MET A 151 -14.87 0.78 -1.61
CA MET A 151 -14.02 0.77 -2.80
C MET A 151 -14.74 0.16 -4.01
N VAL A 152 -15.30 -1.06 -3.87
CA VAL A 152 -15.93 -1.79 -4.98
C VAL A 152 -17.12 -1.05 -5.60
N THR A 153 -17.90 -0.33 -4.78
CA THR A 153 -19.04 0.51 -5.27
C THR A 153 -18.60 1.75 -6.06
N ARG A 154 -17.29 1.94 -6.23
CA ARG A 154 -16.65 3.04 -6.97
C ARG A 154 -15.66 2.53 -8.00
N SER A 155 -15.68 1.24 -8.31
CA SER A 155 -14.72 0.59 -9.22
C SER A 155 -13.28 0.90 -8.84
N ARG A 156 -13.01 0.86 -7.54
CA ARG A 156 -11.68 1.01 -6.97
C ARG A 156 -11.39 -0.18 -6.07
N ASP A 157 -10.12 -0.38 -5.82
CA ASP A 157 -9.59 -1.29 -4.84
C ASP A 157 -8.37 -0.65 -4.15
N LEU A 158 -7.85 -1.35 -3.15
CA LEU A 158 -6.60 -1.00 -2.50
C LEU A 158 -6.04 -2.27 -1.90
N ASP A 159 -4.82 -2.64 -2.30
CA ASP A 159 -4.15 -3.84 -1.83
C ASP A 159 -4.15 -3.95 -0.29
N ALA A 160 -3.85 -2.85 0.41
CA ALA A 160 -3.87 -2.82 1.87
C ALA A 160 -5.24 -3.13 2.51
N PHE A 161 -6.35 -2.89 1.81
CA PHE A 161 -7.69 -3.30 2.25
C PHE A 161 -8.01 -4.74 1.81
N ALA A 162 -7.57 -5.17 0.62
CA ALA A 162 -7.69 -6.54 0.16
C ALA A 162 -6.94 -7.51 1.10
N ASN A 163 -5.76 -7.12 1.56
CA ASN A 163 -4.86 -7.91 2.41
C ASN A 163 -4.84 -7.45 3.88
N GLY A 164 -5.88 -6.74 4.34
CA GLY A 164 -5.96 -6.23 5.71
C GLY A 164 -5.94 -7.34 6.78
N ASP A 165 -5.19 -7.11 7.87
CA ASP A 165 -5.21 -7.96 9.07
C ASP A 165 -6.28 -7.45 10.05
N PRO A 166 -7.35 -8.21 10.34
CA PRO A 166 -8.38 -7.78 11.29
C PRO A 166 -7.83 -7.55 12.71
N ARG A 167 -6.66 -8.09 13.04
CA ARG A 167 -5.98 -7.91 14.33
C ARG A 167 -5.17 -6.60 14.38
N ASP A 168 -4.81 -6.00 13.25
CA ASP A 168 -4.10 -4.72 13.15
C ASP A 168 -5.00 -3.61 12.62
N VAL A 169 -6.14 -3.43 13.29
CA VAL A 169 -7.04 -2.30 13.03
C VAL A 169 -7.08 -1.37 14.23
N ARG A 170 -6.94 -0.07 13.95
CA ARG A 170 -7.10 1.02 14.92
C ARG A 170 -8.11 2.02 14.40
N VAL A 171 -8.97 2.53 15.28
CA VAL A 171 -9.85 3.67 14.97
C VAL A 171 -9.29 4.92 15.63
N VAL A 172 -8.94 5.90 14.81
CA VAL A 172 -8.40 7.18 15.24
C VAL A 172 -9.50 8.24 15.17
N ASP A 173 -9.93 8.76 16.31
CA ASP A 173 -10.98 9.78 16.44
C ASP A 173 -10.35 11.19 16.48
N PHE A 174 -10.85 12.09 15.64
CA PHE A 174 -10.48 13.51 15.63
C PHE A 174 -11.62 14.44 16.09
N GLY A 175 -12.70 13.87 16.63
CA GLY A 175 -13.90 14.61 17.02
C GLY A 175 -14.72 15.08 15.82
N ASN A 176 -15.82 15.78 16.11
CA ASN A 176 -16.73 16.32 15.09
C ASN A 176 -17.19 15.28 14.06
N GLY A 177 -17.34 14.03 14.50
CA GLY A 177 -17.72 12.90 13.65
C GLY A 177 -16.64 12.38 12.72
N LEU A 178 -15.45 12.98 12.67
CA LEU A 178 -14.34 12.55 11.81
C LEU A 178 -13.50 11.49 12.51
N ALA A 179 -13.35 10.34 11.87
CA ALA A 179 -12.45 9.28 12.30
C ALA A 179 -11.77 8.60 11.11
N PHE A 180 -10.73 7.84 11.40
CA PHE A 180 -10.02 7.01 10.44
C PHE A 180 -9.96 5.58 10.95
N ALA A 181 -10.32 4.61 10.12
CA ALA A 181 -9.98 3.21 10.37
C ALA A 181 -8.63 2.91 9.72
N CYS A 182 -7.59 2.79 10.54
CA CYS A 182 -6.25 2.43 10.12
C CYS A 182 -6.13 0.91 10.07
N ILE A 183 -5.90 0.36 8.88
CA ILE A 183 -5.87 -1.06 8.58
C ILE A 183 -4.45 -1.42 8.18
N GLY A 184 -3.78 -2.21 9.01
CA GLY A 184 -2.48 -2.82 8.68
C GLY A 184 -2.64 -4.05 7.81
N VAL A 185 -1.56 -4.40 7.12
CA VAL A 185 -1.50 -5.54 6.21
C VAL A 185 -1.07 -6.81 6.96
N ARG A 186 -1.59 -7.96 6.54
CA ARG A 186 -1.22 -9.28 7.06
C ARG A 186 0.29 -9.54 6.91
N PRO A 187 0.94 -10.22 7.87
CA PRO A 187 2.39 -10.45 7.83
C PRO A 187 2.92 -10.99 6.51
N GLU A 188 2.16 -11.88 5.86
CA GLU A 188 2.53 -12.58 4.61
C GLU A 188 2.56 -11.65 3.40
N ARG A 189 2.00 -10.44 3.53
CA ARG A 189 1.80 -9.47 2.45
C ARG A 189 2.56 -8.16 2.68
N ARG A 190 3.42 -8.12 3.70
CA ARG A 190 4.23 -6.94 4.03
C ARG A 190 5.43 -6.84 3.10
N LEU A 191 5.75 -5.63 2.67
CA LEU A 191 7.01 -5.32 1.99
C LEU A 191 8.20 -5.62 2.91
N LEU A 192 9.41 -5.84 2.39
CA LEU A 192 10.58 -6.13 3.22
C LEU A 192 10.91 -5.00 4.20
N LEU A 193 10.97 -3.76 3.71
CA LEU A 193 11.48 -2.62 4.46
C LEU A 193 10.37 -1.69 4.93
N GLU A 194 9.49 -1.21 4.07
CA GLU A 194 8.47 -0.23 4.42
C GLU A 194 7.29 -0.89 5.12
N ALA A 195 6.62 -0.15 6.03
CA ALA A 195 5.34 -0.57 6.58
C ALA A 195 4.18 0.09 5.83
N VAL A 196 3.21 -0.70 5.39
CA VAL A 196 2.09 -0.23 4.56
C VAL A 196 0.78 -0.30 5.32
N TYR A 197 0.02 0.80 5.31
CA TYR A 197 -1.31 0.87 5.91
C TYR A 197 -2.30 1.57 4.98
N GLY A 198 -3.53 1.04 4.94
CA GLY A 198 -4.68 1.70 4.35
C GLY A 198 -5.51 2.39 5.42
N TYR A 199 -5.96 3.62 5.18
CA TYR A 199 -6.87 4.34 6.08
C TYR A 199 -8.21 4.57 5.39
N LEU A 200 -9.30 4.09 5.98
CA LEU A 200 -10.64 4.52 5.55
C LEU A 200 -11.01 5.79 6.33
N THR A 201 -11.26 6.89 5.61
CA THR A 201 -11.70 8.14 6.22
C THR A 201 -13.22 8.12 6.35
N VAL A 202 -13.74 8.32 7.56
CA VAL A 202 -15.18 8.36 7.83
C VAL A 202 -15.61 9.64 8.52
N LYS A 203 -16.78 10.16 8.13
CA LYS A 203 -17.48 11.27 8.80
C LYS A 203 -18.86 10.79 9.21
N ASN A 204 -19.19 10.83 10.51
CA ASN A 204 -20.43 10.30 11.08
C ASN A 204 -20.68 8.83 10.68
N GLY A 205 -19.61 8.03 10.56
CA GLY A 205 -19.67 6.64 10.12
C GLY A 205 -19.83 6.44 8.61
N VAL A 206 -19.93 7.52 7.82
CA VAL A 206 -20.01 7.46 6.36
C VAL A 206 -18.59 7.55 5.76
N PRO A 207 -18.19 6.60 4.90
CA PRO A 207 -16.93 6.66 4.15
C PRO A 207 -16.90 7.87 3.20
N ILE A 208 -15.90 8.73 3.40
CA ILE A 208 -15.71 9.96 2.59
C ILE A 208 -14.42 9.96 1.76
N GLY A 209 -13.49 9.06 2.06
CA GLY A 209 -12.23 8.94 1.34
C GLY A 209 -11.36 7.85 1.91
N TYR A 210 -10.15 7.73 1.39
CA TYR A 210 -9.17 6.76 1.84
C TYR A 210 -7.75 7.27 1.65
N VAL A 211 -6.80 6.64 2.34
CA VAL A 211 -5.38 6.96 2.25
C VAL A 211 -4.59 5.67 2.16
N LEU A 212 -3.52 5.66 1.38
CA LEU A 212 -2.46 4.66 1.51
C LEU A 212 -1.22 5.34 2.07
N THR A 213 -0.54 4.67 2.99
CA THR A 213 0.71 5.17 3.56
C THR A 213 1.78 4.09 3.57
N ALA A 214 2.99 4.44 3.14
CA ALA A 214 4.20 3.65 3.40
C ALA A 214 5.08 4.43 4.38
N SER A 215 5.61 3.79 5.42
CA SER A 215 6.38 4.46 6.48
C SER A 215 7.69 3.74 6.79
N LEU A 216 8.79 4.51 6.81
CA LEU A 216 10.14 4.11 7.21
C LEU A 216 11.02 5.36 7.34
N PHE A 217 12.18 5.26 7.99
CA PHE A 217 13.16 6.34 8.08
C PHE A 217 12.64 7.60 8.78
N GLY A 218 11.71 7.47 9.72
CA GLY A 218 11.01 8.59 10.36
C GLY A 218 10.21 9.42 9.35
N SER A 219 9.85 8.83 8.22
CA SER A 219 9.14 9.48 7.12
C SER A 219 7.99 8.64 6.61
N ALA A 220 7.06 9.28 5.90
CA ALA A 220 5.94 8.58 5.28
C ALA A 220 5.63 9.09 3.88
N GLU A 221 5.42 8.17 2.95
CA GLU A 221 4.79 8.44 1.66
C GLU A 221 3.27 8.35 1.81
N LEU A 222 2.54 9.25 1.15
CA LEU A 222 1.09 9.35 1.27
C LEU A 222 0.41 9.40 -0.10
N ALA A 223 -0.65 8.60 -0.28
CA ALA A 223 -1.61 8.74 -1.36
C ALA A 223 -2.99 9.05 -0.77
N TYR A 224 -3.40 10.31 -0.85
CA TYR A 224 -4.64 10.80 -0.25
C TYR A 224 -5.76 10.91 -1.27
N ASN A 225 -6.89 10.25 -1.02
CA ASN A 225 -8.01 10.19 -1.93
C ASN A 225 -9.31 10.60 -1.22
N VAL A 226 -10.05 11.52 -1.84
CA VAL A 226 -11.41 11.85 -1.45
C VAL A 226 -12.34 11.26 -2.50
N PHE A 227 -13.36 10.52 -2.06
CA PHE A 227 -14.35 9.99 -2.99
C PHE A 227 -15.06 11.14 -3.70
N GLU A 228 -15.37 10.96 -4.98
CA GLU A 228 -15.93 11.98 -5.87
C GLU A 228 -17.06 12.81 -5.23
N THR A 229 -18.02 12.14 -4.60
CA THR A 229 -19.19 12.74 -3.92
C THR A 229 -18.81 13.77 -2.83
N TRP A 230 -17.61 13.69 -2.28
CA TRP A 230 -17.15 14.53 -1.16
C TRP A 230 -16.02 15.50 -1.55
N ARG A 231 -15.65 15.56 -2.84
CA ARG A 231 -14.61 16.50 -3.32
C ARG A 231 -15.09 17.95 -3.18
N GLY A 232 -14.14 18.88 -3.00
CA GLY A 232 -14.44 20.32 -2.84
C GLY A 232 -14.88 20.74 -1.43
N ALA A 233 -14.94 19.80 -0.47
CA ALA A 233 -15.27 20.06 0.93
C ALA A 233 -14.00 20.34 1.79
N GLU A 234 -13.89 19.68 2.95
CA GLU A 234 -12.87 19.92 3.99
C GLU A 234 -11.54 19.18 3.74
N ALA A 235 -11.12 19.04 2.48
CA ALA A 235 -9.95 18.22 2.11
C ALA A 235 -8.66 18.66 2.81
N GLY A 236 -8.40 19.97 2.93
CA GLY A 236 -7.22 20.50 3.62
C GLY A 236 -7.18 20.16 5.11
N PRO A 237 -8.22 20.52 5.90
CA PRO A 237 -8.29 20.18 7.32
C PRO A 237 -8.30 18.68 7.60
N ILE A 238 -8.91 17.86 6.74
CA ILE A 238 -8.86 16.39 6.87
C ILE A 238 -7.45 15.89 6.59
N TYR A 239 -6.79 16.37 5.53
CA TYR A 239 -5.43 15.97 5.20
C TYR A 239 -4.43 16.35 6.29
N ALA A 240 -4.57 17.51 6.93
CA ALA A 240 -3.77 17.86 8.12
C ALA A 240 -3.90 16.83 9.27
N ARG A 241 -5.10 16.25 9.44
CA ARG A 241 -5.34 15.18 10.43
C ARG A 241 -4.76 13.84 10.00
N VAL A 242 -4.71 13.56 8.70
CA VAL A 242 -3.96 12.42 8.15
C VAL A 242 -2.48 12.55 8.51
N LEU A 243 -1.86 13.71 8.25
CA LEU A 243 -0.46 13.97 8.61
C LEU A 243 -0.20 13.78 10.11
N ALA A 244 -1.04 14.38 10.96
CA ALA A 244 -0.92 14.28 12.41
C ALA A 244 -1.11 12.84 12.93
N MET A 245 -2.04 12.10 12.34
CA MET A 245 -2.28 10.69 12.65
C MET A 245 -1.09 9.83 12.27
N THR A 246 -0.59 9.94 11.03
CA THR A 246 0.57 9.17 10.56
C THR A 246 1.80 9.49 11.42
N ARG A 247 2.03 10.76 11.79
CA ARG A 247 3.04 11.13 12.77
C ARG A 247 2.85 10.43 14.12
N GLY A 248 1.64 10.46 14.67
CA GLY A 248 1.36 9.84 15.97
C GLY A 248 1.53 8.32 15.98
N LEU A 249 1.18 7.65 14.87
CA LEU A 249 1.29 6.20 14.75
C LEU A 249 2.74 5.75 14.51
N PHE A 250 3.43 6.38 13.57
CA PHE A 250 4.74 5.93 13.07
C PHE A 250 5.94 6.74 13.57
N GLY A 251 5.71 7.85 14.27
CA GLY A 251 6.80 8.73 14.72
C GLY A 251 7.44 9.56 13.61
N CYS A 252 6.80 9.67 12.45
CA CYS A 252 7.36 10.40 11.32
C CYS A 252 7.28 11.93 11.46
N ASP A 253 8.28 12.62 10.94
CA ASP A 253 8.40 14.08 10.89
C ASP A 253 8.62 14.63 9.46
N ALA A 254 8.73 13.73 8.48
CA ALA A 254 8.85 14.05 7.07
C ALA A 254 7.79 13.30 6.24
N PHE A 255 7.19 13.98 5.28
CA PHE A 255 6.15 13.41 4.42
C PHE A 255 6.50 13.64 2.96
N THR A 256 6.26 12.63 2.13
CA THR A 256 6.53 12.66 0.69
C THR A 256 5.26 12.37 -0.10
N ILE A 257 5.07 13.11 -1.19
CA ILE A 257 4.05 12.80 -2.20
C ILE A 257 4.77 12.41 -3.49
N VAL A 258 4.51 11.17 -3.92
CA VAL A 258 5.13 10.57 -5.09
C VAL A 258 4.58 11.16 -6.39
N PRO A 259 5.36 11.15 -7.50
CA PRO A 259 4.97 11.77 -8.76
C PRO A 259 3.61 11.38 -9.32
N TYR A 260 3.21 10.11 -9.22
CA TYR A 260 1.90 9.65 -9.70
C TYR A 260 0.73 10.38 -9.01
N GLN A 261 0.84 10.63 -7.69
CA GLN A 261 -0.16 11.39 -6.92
C GLN A 261 -0.17 12.88 -7.25
N LEU A 262 0.89 13.37 -7.90
CA LEU A 262 1.03 14.75 -8.36
C LEU A 262 0.58 14.94 -9.82
N GLY A 263 0.43 13.84 -10.57
CA GLY A 263 -0.03 13.85 -11.95
C GLY A 263 0.89 13.19 -12.98
N GLU A 264 1.99 12.56 -12.59
CA GLU A 264 2.82 11.79 -13.53
C GLU A 264 2.08 10.52 -13.97
N GLY A 265 1.73 10.42 -15.26
CA GLY A 265 0.90 9.33 -15.78
C GLY A 265 -0.54 9.33 -15.25
N ASN A 266 -0.98 10.42 -14.60
CA ASN A 266 -2.30 10.52 -13.97
C ASN A 266 -2.97 11.86 -14.31
N ASP A 267 -3.71 11.88 -15.42
CA ASP A 267 -4.40 13.08 -15.89
C ASP A 267 -5.54 13.52 -14.94
N GLU A 268 -6.14 12.61 -14.16
CA GLU A 268 -7.14 12.95 -13.14
C GLU A 268 -6.52 13.82 -12.03
N ALA A 269 -5.34 13.44 -11.53
CA ALA A 269 -4.61 14.21 -10.53
C ALA A 269 -4.20 15.59 -11.06
N LEU A 270 -3.75 15.68 -12.31
CA LEU A 270 -3.46 16.96 -12.96
C LEU A 270 -4.70 17.86 -13.05
N GLY A 271 -5.83 17.30 -13.52
CA GLY A 271 -7.10 18.01 -13.67
C GLY A 271 -7.67 18.51 -12.34
N SER A 272 -7.46 17.76 -11.25
CA SER A 272 -7.90 18.15 -9.90
C SER A 272 -7.08 19.29 -9.27
N GLY A 273 -5.92 19.62 -9.85
CA GLY A 273 -4.98 20.59 -9.27
C GLY A 273 -4.21 20.06 -8.05
N ALA A 274 -4.02 18.73 -7.95
CA ALA A 274 -3.37 18.06 -6.83
C ALA A 274 -2.00 18.66 -6.49
N TRP A 275 -1.18 18.97 -7.49
CA TRP A 275 0.14 19.56 -7.28
C TRP A 275 0.08 20.86 -6.45
N TRP A 276 -0.83 21.77 -6.82
CA TRP A 276 -1.03 23.03 -6.09
C TRP A 276 -1.74 22.83 -4.76
N PHE A 277 -2.55 21.79 -4.59
CA PHE A 277 -3.11 21.42 -3.29
C PHE A 277 -1.99 21.13 -2.28
N TYR A 278 -1.05 20.24 -2.62
CA TYR A 278 0.07 19.89 -1.74
C TYR A 278 1.02 21.08 -1.53
N GLN A 279 1.31 21.85 -2.58
CA GLN A 279 2.11 23.07 -2.45
C GLN A 279 1.49 24.06 -1.45
N LYS A 280 0.16 24.27 -1.50
CA LYS A 280 -0.54 25.14 -0.54
C LYS A 280 -0.58 24.56 0.88
N MET A 281 -0.45 23.25 1.04
CA MET A 281 -0.27 22.58 2.33
C MET A 281 1.17 22.65 2.86
N GLY A 282 2.09 23.33 2.14
CA GLY A 282 3.47 23.53 2.58
C GLY A 282 4.49 22.60 1.92
N PHE A 283 4.06 21.64 1.10
CA PHE A 283 4.99 20.72 0.42
C PHE A 283 5.82 21.45 -0.63
N ARG A 284 7.09 21.07 -0.77
CA ARG A 284 8.03 21.66 -1.73
C ARG A 284 8.84 20.59 -2.46
N PRO A 285 9.11 20.75 -3.76
CA PRO A 285 10.06 19.90 -4.44
C PRO A 285 11.48 20.17 -3.92
N ARG A 286 12.34 19.16 -3.93
CA ARG A 286 13.79 19.31 -3.71
C ARG A 286 14.56 19.46 -5.01
N ASP A 287 14.02 18.93 -6.10
CA ASP A 287 14.60 19.11 -7.43
C ASP A 287 14.73 20.59 -7.81
N ARG A 288 15.90 20.96 -8.32
CA ARG A 288 16.23 22.36 -8.64
C ARG A 288 15.38 22.89 -9.79
N ALA A 289 15.11 22.08 -10.81
CA ALA A 289 14.33 22.51 -11.97
C ALA A 289 12.85 22.71 -11.62
N ALA A 290 12.26 21.77 -10.88
CA ALA A 290 10.91 21.87 -10.34
C ALA A 290 10.76 23.06 -9.39
N THR A 291 11.75 23.30 -8.53
CA THR A 291 11.76 24.47 -7.64
C THR A 291 11.74 25.80 -8.40
N ARG A 292 12.58 25.94 -9.43
CA ARG A 292 12.59 27.15 -10.29
C ARG A 292 11.25 27.33 -10.99
N LEU A 293 10.70 26.25 -11.55
CA LEU A 293 9.42 26.28 -12.26
C LEU A 293 8.26 26.67 -11.34
N MET A 294 8.20 26.09 -10.13
CA MET A 294 7.22 26.45 -9.10
C MET A 294 7.30 27.95 -8.76
N ARG A 295 8.51 28.47 -8.51
CA ARG A 295 8.70 29.89 -8.14
C ARG A 295 8.24 30.82 -9.26
N ALA A 296 8.53 30.49 -10.52
CA ALA A 296 8.07 31.25 -11.67
C ALA A 296 6.54 31.26 -11.80
N GLU A 297 5.88 30.10 -11.60
CA GLU A 297 4.42 30.03 -11.60
C GLU A 297 3.79 30.80 -10.44
N LEU A 298 4.35 30.72 -9.24
CA LEU A 298 3.89 31.51 -8.09
C LEU A 298 4.02 33.02 -8.35
N ALA A 299 5.11 33.48 -8.98
CA ALA A 299 5.27 34.88 -9.35
C ALA A 299 4.19 35.34 -10.36
N ARG A 300 3.86 34.50 -11.36
CA ARG A 300 2.77 34.75 -12.32
C ARG A 300 1.40 34.80 -11.65
N MET A 301 1.12 33.91 -10.70
CA MET A 301 -0.13 33.91 -9.95
C MET A 301 -0.29 35.17 -9.09
N ARG A 302 0.81 35.68 -8.51
CA ARG A 302 0.79 36.94 -7.74
C ARG A 302 0.54 38.16 -8.63
N SER A 303 1.14 38.22 -9.81
CA SER A 303 0.96 39.36 -10.72
C SER A 303 -0.35 39.30 -11.52
N ARG A 304 -0.94 38.12 -11.70
CA ARG A 304 -2.18 37.91 -12.46
C ARG A 304 -3.12 36.97 -11.69
N PRO A 305 -4.10 37.49 -10.92
CA PRO A 305 -5.00 36.67 -10.10
C PRO A 305 -5.79 35.59 -10.87
N GLY A 306 -6.07 35.84 -12.15
CA GLY A 306 -6.72 34.88 -13.05
C GLY A 306 -5.80 33.78 -13.62
N HIS A 307 -4.48 33.85 -13.42
CA HIS A 307 -3.53 32.90 -14.00
C HIS A 307 -3.79 31.47 -13.48
N ARG A 308 -3.74 30.52 -14.40
CA ARG A 308 -3.76 29.08 -14.11
C ARG A 308 -2.59 28.42 -14.83
N SER A 309 -1.89 27.53 -14.13
CA SER A 309 -0.82 26.76 -14.73
C SER A 309 -1.36 25.90 -15.87
N ARG A 310 -0.69 25.94 -17.02
CA ARG A 310 -1.02 25.09 -18.16
C ARG A 310 -0.75 23.63 -17.84
N LEU A 311 -1.48 22.71 -18.47
CA LEU A 311 -1.31 21.27 -18.27
C LEU A 311 0.13 20.80 -18.50
N ALA A 312 0.80 21.31 -19.54
CA ALA A 312 2.22 21.02 -19.80
C ALA A 312 3.15 21.46 -18.66
N THR A 313 2.86 22.58 -17.99
CA THR A 313 3.61 23.02 -16.81
C THR A 313 3.35 22.09 -15.62
N LEU A 314 2.10 21.68 -15.40
CA LEU A 314 1.75 20.75 -14.33
C LEU A 314 2.41 19.38 -14.52
N ARG A 315 2.44 18.84 -15.75
CA ARG A 315 3.15 17.60 -16.09
C ARG A 315 4.63 17.67 -15.73
N ARG A 316 5.29 18.80 -16.02
CA ARG A 316 6.70 19.00 -15.66
C ARG A 316 6.93 19.11 -14.15
N LEU A 317 6.02 19.78 -13.45
CA LEU A 317 6.06 19.89 -11.99
C LEU A 317 5.80 18.54 -11.29
N ALA A 318 4.94 17.70 -11.87
CA ALA A 318 4.54 16.40 -11.30
C ALA A 318 5.65 15.35 -11.31
N ARG A 319 6.65 15.44 -12.20
CA ARG A 319 7.79 14.49 -12.29
C ARG A 319 8.66 14.45 -11.04
N ALA A 320 8.65 15.51 -10.23
CA ALA A 320 9.45 15.59 -9.03
C ALA A 320 8.57 15.35 -7.80
N PRO A 321 8.97 14.49 -6.85
CA PRO A 321 8.29 14.37 -5.58
C PRO A 321 8.32 15.71 -4.83
N VAL A 322 7.35 15.88 -3.93
CA VAL A 322 7.32 17.03 -3.02
C VAL A 322 7.32 16.55 -1.58
N HIS A 323 7.97 17.33 -0.72
CA HIS A 323 8.21 16.96 0.67
C HIS A 323 7.70 18.03 1.62
N LEU A 324 7.22 17.57 2.77
CA LEU A 324 6.90 18.40 3.93
C LEU A 324 7.75 17.92 5.12
N PHE A 325 8.55 18.80 5.69
CA PHE A 325 9.31 18.53 6.91
C PHE A 325 8.69 19.33 8.05
N LEU A 326 8.28 18.65 9.12
CA LEU A 326 7.83 19.27 10.37
C LEU A 326 9.01 19.66 11.28
N ALA A 327 10.18 19.09 11.01
CA ALA A 327 11.45 19.38 11.67
C ALA A 327 12.49 19.82 10.61
N ARG A 328 13.77 19.61 10.87
CA ARG A 328 14.85 19.93 9.93
C ARG A 328 14.73 19.08 8.66
N SER A 329 14.90 19.70 7.51
CA SER A 329 15.03 19.01 6.22
C SER A 329 16.20 18.02 6.25
N ARG A 330 15.96 16.79 5.78
CA ARG A 330 16.96 15.71 5.68
C ARG A 330 16.80 14.90 4.40
N GLY A 331 17.83 14.14 4.05
CA GLY A 331 17.89 13.34 2.81
C GLY A 331 17.57 11.85 2.99
N ASP A 332 17.53 11.36 4.22
CA ASP A 332 17.13 9.98 4.54
C ASP A 332 15.63 9.91 4.79
N VAL A 333 14.86 10.08 3.71
CA VAL A 333 13.40 9.96 3.72
C VAL A 333 12.93 9.10 2.55
N LEU A 334 11.74 8.51 2.69
CA LEU A 334 11.07 7.84 1.59
C LEU A 334 10.86 8.80 0.40
N GLY A 335 11.01 8.25 -0.80
CA GLY A 335 11.07 8.97 -2.08
C GLY A 335 12.44 9.55 -2.44
N GLU A 336 13.40 9.56 -1.51
CA GLU A 336 14.78 10.03 -1.73
C GLU A 336 15.81 8.92 -1.55
N VAL A 337 15.58 8.00 -0.60
CA VAL A 337 16.41 6.80 -0.42
C VAL A 337 15.94 5.74 -1.43
N PRO A 338 16.77 5.33 -2.41
CA PRO A 338 16.35 4.36 -3.43
C PRO A 338 16.45 2.94 -2.87
N LEU A 339 15.44 2.53 -2.09
CA LEU A 339 15.41 1.26 -1.38
C LEU A 339 15.49 0.04 -2.30
N ALA A 340 15.13 0.18 -3.58
CA ALA A 340 15.33 -0.86 -4.60
C ALA A 340 16.78 -1.35 -4.68
N ASN A 341 17.77 -0.48 -4.45
CA ASN A 341 19.18 -0.87 -4.45
C ASN A 341 19.50 -1.88 -3.33
N VAL A 342 18.80 -1.84 -2.19
CA VAL A 342 18.94 -2.83 -1.12
C VAL A 342 18.56 -4.22 -1.64
N GLY A 343 17.45 -4.32 -2.37
CA GLY A 343 17.02 -5.56 -3.01
C GLY A 343 18.06 -6.08 -4.01
N LEU A 344 18.65 -5.19 -4.83
CA LEU A 344 19.71 -5.58 -5.77
C LEU A 344 20.96 -6.13 -5.07
N HIS A 345 21.38 -5.55 -3.94
CA HIS A 345 22.50 -6.08 -3.16
C HIS A 345 22.19 -7.47 -2.58
N VAL A 346 20.95 -7.69 -2.09
CA VAL A 346 20.50 -9.02 -1.68
C VAL A 346 20.55 -9.99 -2.87
N SER A 347 19.99 -9.63 -4.02
CA SER A 347 20.01 -10.46 -5.22
C SER A 347 21.43 -10.83 -5.64
N ARG A 348 22.37 -9.86 -5.59
CA ARG A 348 23.78 -10.08 -5.93
C ARG A 348 24.43 -11.08 -4.98
N ALA A 349 24.28 -10.89 -3.68
CA ALA A 349 24.88 -11.76 -2.67
C ALA A 349 24.32 -13.19 -2.74
N LEU A 350 23.01 -13.33 -2.95
CA LEU A 350 22.41 -14.64 -3.12
C LEU A 350 22.86 -15.31 -4.42
N ALA A 351 22.97 -14.56 -5.52
CA ALA A 351 23.44 -15.11 -6.80
C ALA A 351 24.90 -15.56 -6.74
N GLU A 352 25.79 -14.80 -6.09
CA GLU A 352 27.20 -15.15 -5.94
C GLU A 352 27.43 -16.44 -5.14
N ARG A 353 26.60 -16.70 -4.13
CA ARG A 353 26.77 -17.85 -3.22
C ARG A 353 25.99 -19.08 -3.62
N PHE A 354 24.81 -18.91 -4.22
CA PHE A 354 23.86 -20.00 -4.44
C PHE A 354 23.39 -20.11 -5.90
N GLY A 355 23.68 -19.13 -6.76
CA GLY A 355 23.20 -19.13 -8.13
C GLY A 355 21.67 -19.23 -8.21
N ALA A 356 21.19 -20.30 -8.81
CA ALA A 356 19.76 -20.57 -8.98
C ALA A 356 19.10 -21.28 -7.77
N ASP A 357 19.88 -21.86 -6.85
CA ASP A 357 19.36 -22.60 -5.68
C ASP A 357 18.91 -21.63 -4.57
N ARG A 358 17.70 -21.08 -4.72
CA ARG A 358 17.16 -20.06 -3.80
C ARG A 358 16.61 -20.66 -2.51
N GLU A 359 16.21 -21.93 -2.57
CA GLU A 359 15.73 -22.71 -1.45
C GLU A 359 16.86 -22.92 -0.45
N ALA A 360 18.02 -23.40 -0.89
CA ALA A 360 19.20 -23.52 -0.02
C ALA A 360 19.68 -22.16 0.50
N ALA A 361 19.58 -21.11 -0.33
CA ALA A 361 19.93 -19.75 0.05
C ALA A 361 19.12 -19.26 1.26
N THR A 362 17.83 -19.60 1.31
CA THR A 362 16.90 -19.19 2.35
C THR A 362 17.28 -19.82 3.70
N GLU A 363 17.44 -21.14 3.73
CA GLU A 363 17.80 -21.87 4.95
C GLU A 363 19.19 -21.51 5.47
N SER A 364 20.16 -21.41 4.55
CA SER A 364 21.55 -21.04 4.88
C SER A 364 21.63 -19.62 5.45
N SER A 365 20.93 -18.67 4.83
CA SER A 365 20.90 -17.29 5.31
C SER A 365 20.23 -17.20 6.69
N ALA A 366 19.13 -17.91 6.93
CA ALA A 366 18.43 -17.93 8.21
C ALA A 366 19.33 -18.42 9.36
N ARG A 367 20.16 -19.44 9.10
CA ARG A 367 21.15 -19.95 10.05
C ARG A 367 22.30 -18.96 10.28
N ALA A 368 22.88 -18.43 9.21
CA ALA A 368 23.96 -17.45 9.29
C ALA A 368 23.53 -16.17 10.01
N ALA A 369 22.30 -15.70 9.79
CA ALA A 369 21.73 -14.57 10.52
C ALA A 369 21.64 -14.87 12.02
N ARG A 370 21.24 -16.09 12.41
CA ARG A 370 21.15 -16.49 13.82
C ARG A 370 22.52 -16.54 14.49
N GLU A 371 23.52 -17.06 13.80
CA GLU A 371 24.91 -17.07 14.28
C GLU A 371 25.46 -15.64 14.41
N THR A 372 25.24 -14.80 13.40
CA THR A 372 25.69 -13.40 13.39
C THR A 372 25.08 -12.59 14.53
N LEU A 373 23.77 -12.74 14.74
CA LEU A 373 23.02 -11.99 15.75
C LEU A 373 23.10 -12.62 17.15
N GLY A 374 23.53 -13.86 17.28
CA GLY A 374 23.58 -14.60 18.55
C GLY A 374 22.21 -15.01 19.10
N ALA A 375 21.14 -14.69 18.38
CA ALA A 375 19.75 -14.99 18.73
C ALA A 375 18.93 -15.20 17.45
N GLY A 376 17.75 -15.80 17.59
CA GLY A 376 16.89 -16.10 16.45
C GLY A 376 15.56 -16.71 16.88
N PRO A 377 14.77 -17.23 15.92
CA PRO A 377 13.42 -17.69 16.20
C PRO A 377 13.39 -18.86 17.17
N THR A 378 12.44 -18.83 18.10
CA THR A 378 12.15 -19.91 19.05
C THR A 378 10.75 -20.45 18.85
N SER A 379 10.39 -21.52 19.57
CA SER A 379 9.01 -22.05 19.58
C SER A 379 7.97 -21.04 20.08
N ALA A 380 8.38 -20.05 20.86
CA ALA A 380 7.51 -18.99 21.36
C ALA A 380 7.18 -17.90 20.31
N TRP A 381 7.93 -17.83 19.22
CA TRP A 381 7.62 -16.90 18.13
C TRP A 381 6.35 -17.37 17.40
N SER A 382 5.57 -16.43 16.90
CA SER A 382 4.44 -16.69 16.00
C SER A 382 4.92 -17.09 14.60
N ALA A 383 4.02 -17.62 13.78
CA ALA A 383 4.32 -17.95 12.39
C ALA A 383 4.79 -16.72 11.59
N GLY A 384 4.14 -15.57 11.79
CA GLY A 384 4.53 -14.31 11.15
C GLY A 384 5.94 -13.85 11.53
N GLU A 385 6.30 -13.94 12.81
CA GLU A 385 7.65 -13.60 13.30
C GLU A 385 8.73 -14.52 12.73
N ARG A 386 8.46 -15.84 12.64
CA ARG A 386 9.38 -16.79 12.00
C ARG A 386 9.56 -16.52 10.51
N MET A 387 8.46 -16.25 9.80
CA MET A 387 8.50 -15.91 8.39
C MET A 387 9.28 -14.62 8.13
N ALA A 388 9.06 -13.58 8.95
CA ALA A 388 9.80 -12.33 8.86
C ALA A 388 11.30 -12.55 9.05
N TRP A 389 11.70 -13.45 9.96
CA TRP A 389 13.11 -13.84 10.10
C TRP A 389 13.68 -14.42 8.82
N THR A 390 13.00 -15.41 8.24
CA THR A 390 13.42 -16.06 6.99
C THR A 390 13.57 -15.05 5.86
N ILE A 391 12.61 -14.15 5.70
CA ILE A 391 12.61 -13.11 4.65
C ILE A 391 13.74 -12.08 4.87
N TRP A 392 14.01 -11.69 6.12
CA TRP A 392 15.06 -10.71 6.45
C TRP A 392 16.47 -11.30 6.45
N ALA A 393 16.61 -12.61 6.64
CA ALA A 393 17.91 -13.21 6.88
C ALA A 393 18.97 -12.95 5.80
N PRO A 394 18.67 -13.03 4.48
CA PRO A 394 19.64 -12.66 3.45
C PRO A 394 20.18 -11.24 3.61
N LEU A 395 19.30 -10.28 3.94
CA LEU A 395 19.69 -8.88 4.18
C LEU A 395 20.63 -8.76 5.40
N VAL A 396 20.32 -9.46 6.50
CA VAL A 396 21.17 -9.47 7.71
C VAL A 396 22.61 -9.88 7.37
N THR A 397 22.78 -10.91 6.53
CA THR A 397 24.11 -11.43 6.17
C THR A 397 24.98 -10.45 5.38
N ILE A 398 24.39 -9.39 4.82
CA ILE A 398 25.10 -8.40 3.99
C ILE A 398 25.08 -6.99 4.59
N LEU A 399 24.54 -6.80 5.80
CA LEU A 399 24.50 -5.50 6.45
C LEU A 399 25.93 -4.98 6.67
N PRO A 400 26.32 -3.82 6.12
CA PRO A 400 27.69 -3.34 6.21
C PRO A 400 28.17 -3.17 7.66
N GLY A 401 29.19 -3.94 8.05
CA GLY A 401 29.86 -3.84 9.34
C GLY A 401 29.10 -4.46 10.52
N ILE A 402 28.12 -5.34 10.25
CA ILE A 402 27.34 -6.06 11.26
C ILE A 402 28.22 -6.83 12.26
N GLU A 403 29.39 -7.30 11.84
CA GLU A 403 30.37 -8.03 12.66
C GLU A 403 30.93 -7.18 13.80
N ARG A 404 30.92 -5.85 13.62
CA ARG A 404 31.40 -4.87 14.61
C ARG A 404 30.30 -4.34 15.51
N TRP A 405 29.05 -4.75 15.30
CA TRP A 405 27.94 -4.31 16.15
C TRP A 405 28.06 -4.98 17.52
N ASN A 406 27.77 -4.22 18.57
CA ASN A 406 27.73 -4.74 19.94
C ASN A 406 26.48 -5.61 20.18
N ALA A 407 26.42 -6.30 21.32
CA ALA A 407 25.31 -7.20 21.65
C ALA A 407 23.95 -6.49 21.63
N SER A 408 23.84 -5.31 22.24
CA SER A 408 22.59 -4.54 22.28
C SER A 408 22.13 -4.11 20.89
N GLU A 409 23.05 -3.75 19.98
CA GLU A 409 22.73 -3.42 18.59
C GLU A 409 22.22 -4.66 17.82
N ARG A 410 22.74 -5.86 18.09
CA ARG A 410 22.28 -7.11 17.47
C ARG A 410 20.92 -7.53 18.02
N ASP A 411 20.74 -7.48 19.33
CA ASP A 411 19.46 -7.76 19.99
C ASP A 411 18.35 -6.83 19.48
N ALA A 412 18.65 -5.53 19.36
CA ALA A 412 17.70 -4.58 18.80
C ALA A 412 17.33 -4.90 17.33
N LEU A 413 18.25 -5.47 16.54
CA LEU A 413 17.92 -5.92 15.18
C LEU A 413 17.01 -7.16 15.19
N VAL A 414 17.19 -8.08 16.14
CA VAL A 414 16.26 -9.21 16.34
C VAL A 414 14.86 -8.68 16.66
N ASP A 415 14.74 -7.66 17.51
CA ASP A 415 13.46 -7.02 17.84
C ASP A 415 12.83 -6.32 16.62
N VAL A 416 13.63 -5.67 15.78
CA VAL A 416 13.16 -5.10 14.50
C VAL A 416 12.54 -6.20 13.63
N ILE A 417 13.27 -7.28 13.38
CA ILE A 417 12.82 -8.37 12.51
C ILE A 417 11.58 -9.06 13.08
N ARG A 418 11.58 -9.31 14.39
CA ARG A 418 10.41 -9.87 15.08
C ARG A 418 9.20 -8.96 14.95
N ALA A 419 9.34 -7.66 15.19
CA ALA A 419 8.26 -6.71 15.06
C ALA A 419 7.69 -6.64 13.62
N LYS A 420 8.51 -6.93 12.59
CA LYS A 420 8.07 -6.99 11.19
C LYS A 420 7.04 -8.10 10.95
N GLY A 421 7.20 -9.24 11.60
CA GLY A 421 6.26 -10.35 11.56
C GLY A 421 5.18 -10.31 12.64
N GLY A 422 5.31 -9.41 13.61
CA GLY A 422 4.39 -9.26 14.74
C GLY A 422 3.04 -8.68 14.35
N ARG A 423 2.15 -8.54 15.35
CA ARG A 423 0.77 -8.06 15.13
C ARG A 423 0.71 -6.69 14.46
N ARG A 424 1.57 -5.74 14.86
CA ARG A 424 1.50 -4.34 14.44
C ARG A 424 2.78 -3.91 13.76
N GLU A 425 2.71 -3.71 12.46
CA GLU A 425 3.89 -3.29 11.69
C GLU A 425 4.37 -1.88 12.06
N SER A 426 3.51 -1.03 12.65
CA SER A 426 3.95 0.25 13.21
C SER A 426 5.01 0.10 14.33
N ALA A 427 5.06 -1.04 15.02
CA ALA A 427 6.13 -1.32 15.99
C ALA A 427 7.47 -1.51 15.28
N PHE A 428 7.48 -2.26 14.16
CA PHE A 428 8.66 -2.42 13.33
C PHE A 428 9.25 -1.08 12.89
N VAL A 429 8.41 -0.13 12.43
CA VAL A 429 8.88 1.21 12.04
C VAL A 429 9.58 1.91 13.21
N ARG A 430 8.99 1.87 14.41
CA ARG A 430 9.57 2.51 15.60
C ARG A 430 10.89 1.86 16.01
N HIS A 431 10.98 0.53 15.99
CA HIS A 431 12.22 -0.19 16.30
C HIS A 431 13.30 0.09 15.26
N PHE A 432 12.95 0.07 13.96
CA PHE A 432 13.87 0.38 12.88
C PHE A 432 14.40 1.81 13.00
N ASP A 433 13.50 2.77 13.23
CA ASP A 433 13.86 4.18 13.32
C ASP A 433 14.67 4.52 14.55
N ALA A 434 14.51 3.75 15.64
CA ALA A 434 15.32 3.86 16.84
C ALA A 434 16.70 3.19 16.72
N HIS A 435 17.00 2.46 15.63
CA HIS A 435 18.24 1.71 15.43
C HIS A 435 19.22 2.43 14.49
N PRO A 436 20.20 3.22 15.00
CA PRO A 436 20.99 4.11 14.16
C PRO A 436 21.95 3.37 13.21
N ARG A 437 22.51 2.24 13.66
CA ARG A 437 23.42 1.42 12.86
C ARG A 437 22.68 0.75 11.70
N LEU A 438 21.50 0.20 11.96
CA LEU A 438 20.66 -0.39 10.92
C LEU A 438 20.27 0.65 9.89
N ARG A 439 19.80 1.82 10.32
CA ARG A 439 19.49 2.94 9.41
C ARG A 439 20.68 3.31 8.54
N ALA A 440 21.87 3.42 9.12
CA ALA A 440 23.09 3.76 8.38
C ALA A 440 23.49 2.65 7.39
N ALA A 441 23.39 1.39 7.80
CA ALA A 441 23.68 0.22 6.97
C ALA A 441 22.75 0.15 5.75
N ILE A 442 21.44 0.29 5.96
CA ILE A 442 20.45 0.31 4.88
C ILE A 442 20.68 1.49 3.94
N ARG A 443 20.97 2.69 4.47
CA ARG A 443 21.32 3.85 3.64
C ARG A 443 22.56 3.62 2.78
N ARG A 444 23.57 2.92 3.32
CA ARG A 444 24.79 2.61 2.58
C ARG A 444 24.53 1.63 1.44
N LEU A 445 23.73 0.59 1.68
CA LEU A 445 23.28 -0.32 0.62
C LEU A 445 22.41 0.41 -0.42
N ALA A 446 21.53 1.30 0.03
CA ALA A 446 20.66 2.05 -0.86
C ALA A 446 21.43 3.07 -1.73
N ALA A 447 22.56 3.62 -1.27
CA ALA A 447 23.23 4.74 -1.92
C ALA A 447 23.62 4.50 -3.39
N ALA A 448 23.93 3.27 -3.77
CA ALA A 448 24.22 2.90 -5.15
C ALA A 448 23.85 1.43 -5.41
N PRO A 449 23.43 1.07 -6.63
CA PRO A 449 23.24 -0.32 -7.01
C PRO A 449 24.58 -1.09 -6.94
N PRO A 450 24.56 -2.42 -6.74
CA PRO A 450 25.76 -3.23 -6.89
C PRO A 450 26.31 -3.11 -8.31
N ARG A 451 27.62 -3.29 -8.48
CA ARG A 451 28.23 -3.35 -9.81
C ARG A 451 27.61 -4.51 -10.60
N THR A 452 27.12 -4.21 -11.79
CA THR A 452 26.64 -5.24 -12.73
C THR A 452 27.82 -6.17 -13.04
N PRO A 453 27.65 -7.51 -12.95
CA PRO A 453 28.66 -8.41 -13.47
C PRO A 453 28.91 -8.10 -14.94
N ARG A 454 30.18 -8.16 -15.38
CA ARG A 454 30.48 -8.09 -16.81
C ARG A 454 29.73 -9.21 -17.50
N ALA A 455 28.97 -8.89 -18.55
CA ALA A 455 28.45 -9.91 -19.46
C ALA A 455 29.67 -10.68 -19.99
N GLY A 456 29.69 -11.97 -19.73
CA GLY A 456 30.73 -12.90 -20.18
C GLY A 456 30.65 -13.14 -21.67
#